data_AF-A0A7L8UKI8-F1
#
_entry.id   AF-A0A7L8UKI8-F1
#
_cell.length_a   1.000
_cell.length_b   1.000
_cell.length_c   1.000
_cell.angle_alpha   90.00
_cell.angle_beta   90.00
_cell.angle_gamma   90.00
#
_symmetry.space_group_name_H-M   'P 1'
#
loop_
_entity.id
_entity.type
_entity.pdbx_description
1 polymer ?
#
loop_
_entity_poly.entity_id
_entity_poly.type
_entity_poly.pdbx_seq_one_letter_code
_entity_poly.pdbx_strand_id
1 'polypeptide(L)'
;MITQKYIISKALALDTVNEGKNTDEILVYSADKEVKRIPQSSFSIEIKGVYNNNGEAKADGLVVGDYYRKPIVSDSESSVLAVVVDVLPTMKLVFNDIDTTASFLGITDKESIEDWNVFFSASTSLIFTKVRIEGNDAIFTRSDSFSGQINLNSCQIKDIDFTGFTNQISRIFLQSNEITFFNPTEKLPHSVTTLDLNNNTLATFDPHIELPDSLEYLSLSNCDLKTFNPSIALPVDLKTLNLEVNQIETFNPTIALPSGLNVLKLNVNEIVVFNPSLALPADLQELILNNNKIVTFDPSIALPSNLKYLNLNDNQIVTFDPANFALPANLDSFSIGDNKIATFDPANFALPNSITSLSLFNNQIVSFDLVNFLLPSNLKILSLGGNKISTFDPSVPLPDNLEFLSVLSCSIVSFNPTLPLPATLKNIRLEYNRITTSSWNTATAWISNLGNNGSINCEVNYDSIIETASETLLRDKGWTIITQ
;
A
#
# COMPACT_ATOMS: atom_id res chain seq x y z
N MET A 1 -38.64 43.21 -48.06
CA MET A 1 -38.58 42.38 -49.29
C MET A 1 -37.13 42.04 -49.57
N ILE A 2 -36.93 40.80 -49.98
CA ILE A 2 -35.72 40.08 -50.40
C ILE A 2 -34.83 40.90 -51.35
N THR A 3 -33.49 40.87 -51.21
CA THR A 3 -32.57 40.28 -52.23
C THR A 3 -31.12 40.10 -51.73
N GLN A 4 -30.62 38.86 -51.86
CA GLN A 4 -29.21 38.45 -51.81
C GLN A 4 -28.45 38.86 -53.10
N LYS A 5 -27.10 38.95 -53.05
CA LYS A 5 -26.16 38.24 -53.98
C LYS A 5 -24.65 38.40 -53.67
N TYR A 6 -24.06 37.24 -53.32
CA TYR A 6 -22.73 36.61 -53.45
C TYR A 6 -21.49 37.16 -54.24
N ILE A 7 -20.30 36.85 -53.65
CA ILE A 7 -18.95 36.35 -54.15
C ILE A 7 -18.01 37.35 -54.88
N ILE A 8 -16.71 37.51 -54.52
CA ILE A 8 -15.53 36.81 -55.12
C ILE A 8 -14.17 37.05 -54.37
N SER A 9 -13.44 35.93 -54.16
CA SER A 9 -11.98 35.58 -54.19
C SER A 9 -10.83 36.27 -53.41
N LYS A 10 -10.00 35.42 -52.75
CA LYS A 10 -8.50 35.33 -52.67
C LYS A 10 -7.67 36.56 -53.11
N ALA A 11 -6.52 36.93 -52.54
CA ALA A 11 -5.62 36.43 -51.48
C ALA A 11 -4.55 37.53 -51.25
N LEU A 12 -3.88 37.58 -50.09
CA LEU A 12 -2.56 38.21 -49.98
C LEU A 12 -1.70 37.49 -48.93
N ALA A 13 -0.45 37.27 -49.34
CA ALA A 13 0.54 36.31 -48.88
C ALA A 13 0.92 36.40 -47.39
N LEU A 14 1.05 35.23 -46.75
CA LEU A 14 2.02 35.05 -45.67
C LEU A 14 3.41 35.03 -46.31
N ASP A 15 4.24 36.02 -46.00
CA ASP A 15 5.67 35.88 -46.18
C ASP A 15 6.22 34.99 -45.06
N THR A 16 6.93 33.97 -45.50
CA THR A 16 7.66 32.96 -44.74
C THR A 16 8.56 33.60 -43.68
N VAL A 17 8.30 33.31 -42.41
CA VAL A 17 9.33 33.41 -41.36
C VAL A 17 9.93 32.02 -41.16
N ASN A 18 11.24 31.94 -41.38
CA ASN A 18 12.06 30.74 -41.38
C ASN A 18 11.85 29.84 -40.15
N GLU A 19 11.74 28.54 -40.42
CA GLU A 19 12.00 27.48 -39.45
C GLU A 19 13.46 27.55 -38.99
N GLY A 20 13.68 27.48 -37.67
CA GLY A 20 15.00 27.20 -37.09
C GLY A 20 15.73 28.41 -36.52
N LYS A 21 15.22 28.93 -35.40
CA LYS A 21 16.00 29.40 -34.23
C LYS A 21 15.01 29.86 -33.14
N ASN A 22 14.93 29.12 -32.04
CA ASN A 22 14.42 29.68 -30.79
C ASN A 22 15.35 30.81 -30.39
N THR A 23 14.82 32.03 -30.34
CA THR A 23 15.43 33.11 -29.57
C THR A 23 14.39 33.56 -28.57
N ASP A 24 14.65 33.27 -27.29
CA ASP A 24 13.79 33.51 -26.12
C ASP A 24 13.67 35.01 -25.78
N GLU A 25 13.48 35.88 -26.79
CA GLU A 25 13.34 37.33 -26.65
C GLU A 25 12.16 37.83 -27.47
N ILE A 26 11.34 38.69 -26.87
CA ILE A 26 10.33 39.47 -27.60
C ILE A 26 11.00 40.76 -28.07
N LEU A 27 11.00 40.98 -29.38
CA LEU A 27 11.49 42.20 -30.01
C LEU A 27 10.31 43.15 -30.23
N VAL A 28 10.35 44.30 -29.57
CA VAL A 28 9.37 45.37 -29.79
C VAL A 28 10.01 46.47 -30.61
N TYR A 29 9.38 46.81 -31.72
CA TYR A 29 9.82 47.86 -32.63
C TYR A 29 8.95 49.09 -32.42
N SER A 30 9.55 50.26 -32.19
CA SER A 30 8.83 51.52 -32.22
C SER A 30 8.60 51.97 -33.68
N ALA A 31 7.68 52.92 -33.88
CA ALA A 31 7.44 53.53 -35.19
C ALA A 31 8.71 54.15 -35.83
N ASP A 32 9.70 54.49 -35.00
CA ASP A 32 10.99 55.06 -35.43
C ASP A 32 12.10 54.00 -35.65
N LYS A 33 11.73 52.70 -35.67
CA LYS A 33 12.59 51.53 -35.89
C LYS A 33 13.65 51.26 -34.83
N GLU A 34 13.50 51.79 -33.61
CA GLU A 34 14.32 51.34 -32.49
C GLU A 34 13.83 49.98 -31.97
N VAL A 35 14.77 49.08 -31.70
CA VAL A 35 14.50 47.71 -31.23
C VAL A 35 14.71 47.66 -29.73
N LYS A 36 13.64 47.43 -28.97
CA LYS A 36 13.72 47.23 -27.52
C LYS A 36 13.56 45.75 -27.20
N ARG A 37 14.54 45.19 -26.49
CA ARG A 37 14.57 43.79 -26.04
C ARG A 37 14.05 43.74 -24.61
N ILE A 38 13.02 42.92 -24.38
CA ILE A 38 12.46 42.73 -23.04
C ILE A 38 12.74 41.29 -22.60
N PRO A 39 13.52 41.08 -21.53
CA PRO A 39 13.69 39.76 -20.92
C PRO A 39 12.39 39.29 -20.27
N GLN A 40 12.01 38.02 -20.44
CA GLN A 40 10.72 37.46 -20.01
C GLN A 40 10.56 37.29 -18.48
N SER A 41 11.51 37.72 -17.64
CA SER A 41 11.56 37.34 -16.23
C SER A 41 11.02 38.37 -15.23
N SER A 42 10.13 39.29 -15.60
CA SER A 42 9.57 40.21 -14.61
C SER A 42 8.21 40.71 -15.05
N PHE A 43 7.12 40.22 -14.44
CA PHE A 43 5.98 41.02 -13.96
C PHE A 43 5.02 40.13 -13.14
N SER A 44 4.77 40.48 -11.88
CA SER A 44 3.58 40.08 -11.13
C SER A 44 2.69 41.31 -10.96
N ILE A 45 1.36 41.16 -11.12
CA ILE A 45 0.40 42.23 -10.85
C ILE A 45 -0.10 42.08 -9.41
N GLU A 46 0.06 43.14 -8.60
CA GLU A 46 -0.54 43.27 -7.27
C GLU A 46 -1.76 44.21 -7.38
N ILE A 47 -2.94 43.77 -6.92
CA ILE A 47 -4.12 44.63 -6.76
C ILE A 47 -4.32 44.86 -5.26
N LYS A 48 -4.23 46.12 -4.80
CA LYS A 48 -4.49 46.50 -3.40
C LYS A 48 -5.91 47.04 -3.25
N GLY A 49 -6.68 46.44 -2.34
CA GLY A 49 -7.95 46.98 -1.83
C GLY A 49 -8.02 46.80 -0.31
N VAL A 50 -8.66 47.73 0.40
CA VAL A 50 -8.82 47.68 1.86
C VAL A 50 -10.16 47.01 2.18
N TYR A 51 -10.12 45.94 2.97
CA TYR A 51 -11.29 45.22 3.46
C TYR A 51 -11.99 45.98 4.59
N ASN A 52 -13.32 45.91 4.66
CA ASN A 52 -14.03 46.20 5.90
C ASN A 52 -14.63 44.90 6.48
N ASN A 53 -14.84 44.90 7.80
CA ASN A 53 -15.10 43.70 8.61
C ASN A 53 -16.45 42.97 8.36
N ASN A 54 -17.13 43.24 7.24
CA ASN A 54 -18.33 42.52 6.83
C ASN A 54 -18.17 41.82 5.46
N GLY A 55 -16.96 41.76 4.88
CA GLY A 55 -16.68 40.93 3.71
C GLY A 55 -17.16 41.46 2.35
N GLU A 56 -17.58 42.73 2.26
CA GLU A 56 -17.95 43.36 0.98
C GLU A 56 -16.82 44.25 0.44
N ALA A 57 -16.29 43.91 -0.74
CA ALA A 57 -15.41 44.80 -1.49
C ALA A 57 -16.24 45.90 -2.16
N LYS A 58 -16.32 47.08 -1.54
CA LYS A 58 -16.92 48.27 -2.15
C LYS A 58 -15.89 48.96 -3.05
N ALA A 59 -16.01 48.76 -4.36
CA ALA A 59 -15.49 49.73 -5.32
C ALA A 59 -16.48 50.91 -5.33
N ASP A 60 -16.01 52.09 -4.96
CA ASP A 60 -16.86 53.28 -4.89
C ASP A 60 -17.41 53.61 -6.29
N GLY A 61 -18.75 53.62 -6.44
CA GLY A 61 -19.43 54.23 -7.59
C GLY A 61 -19.94 53.35 -8.75
N LEU A 62 -20.15 52.04 -8.61
CA LEU A 62 -20.72 51.19 -9.70
C LEU A 62 -22.09 50.61 -9.34
N VAL A 63 -23.02 50.54 -10.32
CA VAL A 63 -24.37 49.95 -10.17
C VAL A 63 -24.67 48.89 -11.23
N VAL A 64 -25.57 47.96 -10.87
CA VAL A 64 -25.90 46.77 -11.66
C VAL A 64 -26.63 47.15 -12.95
N GLY A 65 -26.05 46.77 -14.09
CA GLY A 65 -26.55 47.09 -15.45
C GLY A 65 -25.58 47.92 -16.29
N ASP A 66 -24.46 48.36 -15.71
CA ASP A 66 -23.46 49.15 -16.42
C ASP A 66 -22.67 48.33 -17.45
N TYR A 67 -22.93 48.58 -18.74
CA TYR A 67 -22.02 48.25 -19.83
C TYR A 67 -21.17 49.47 -20.15
N TYR A 68 -19.85 49.40 -19.92
CA TYR A 68 -18.96 50.47 -20.39
C TYR A 68 -17.69 49.98 -21.07
N ARG A 69 -17.61 50.36 -22.35
CA ARG A 69 -16.37 50.80 -23.00
C ARG A 69 -16.06 52.21 -22.51
N LYS A 70 -14.79 52.49 -22.19
CA LYS A 70 -14.26 53.85 -22.09
C LYS A 70 -12.79 53.91 -22.57
N PRO A 71 -12.29 55.11 -22.93
CA PRO A 71 -11.68 55.33 -24.22
C PRO A 71 -10.16 55.47 -24.14
N ILE A 72 -9.50 55.15 -25.25
CA ILE A 72 -8.11 55.51 -25.49
C ILE A 72 -8.03 57.02 -25.69
N VAL A 73 -7.15 57.69 -24.97
CA VAL A 73 -6.60 58.98 -25.41
C VAL A 73 -5.10 59.01 -25.13
N SER A 74 -4.31 58.62 -26.13
CA SER A 74 -3.36 59.54 -26.74
C SER A 74 -2.96 59.01 -28.12
N ASP A 75 -3.40 59.76 -29.12
CA ASP A 75 -2.94 59.95 -30.49
C ASP A 75 -2.07 58.90 -31.20
N SER A 76 -2.48 58.67 -32.45
CA SER A 76 -1.85 57.90 -33.53
C SER A 76 -2.08 56.38 -33.52
N GLU A 77 -3.09 56.01 -34.32
CA GLU A 77 -3.17 54.83 -35.18
C GLU A 77 -2.29 53.62 -34.83
N SER A 78 -2.88 52.63 -34.18
CA SER A 78 -2.81 51.20 -34.57
C SER A 78 -3.49 50.34 -33.51
N SER A 79 -4.67 49.83 -33.86
CA SER A 79 -5.33 48.75 -33.14
C SER A 79 -4.47 47.49 -33.21
N VAL A 80 -4.05 46.94 -32.06
CA VAL A 80 -3.54 45.55 -32.01
C VAL A 80 -4.39 44.77 -31.02
N LEU A 81 -5.19 43.87 -31.60
CA LEU A 81 -5.82 42.76 -30.93
C LEU A 81 -4.75 41.66 -30.81
N ALA A 82 -4.38 41.27 -29.60
CA ALA A 82 -3.63 40.05 -29.37
C ALA A 82 -4.06 39.48 -28.02
N VAL A 83 -4.99 38.53 -28.08
CA VAL A 83 -5.23 37.57 -27.01
C VAL A 83 -4.12 36.54 -27.13
N VAL A 84 -3.20 36.52 -26.17
CA VAL A 84 -2.44 35.30 -25.89
C VAL A 84 -3.29 34.54 -24.88
N VAL A 85 -3.95 33.49 -25.34
CA VAL A 85 -4.37 32.43 -24.44
C VAL A 85 -3.08 31.70 -24.13
N ASP A 86 -2.50 31.98 -22.96
CA ASP A 86 -1.50 31.08 -22.39
C ASP A 86 -2.19 29.73 -22.24
N VAL A 87 -1.93 28.83 -23.17
CA VAL A 87 -2.33 27.42 -23.05
C VAL A 87 -1.29 26.76 -22.17
N LEU A 88 -1.19 27.22 -20.91
CA LEU A 88 -0.63 26.37 -19.87
C LEU A 88 -1.44 25.06 -19.92
N PRO A 89 -0.81 23.87 -19.86
CA PRO A 89 -1.56 22.62 -19.83
C PRO A 89 -2.48 22.64 -18.60
N THR A 90 -3.76 22.91 -18.82
CA THR A 90 -4.80 22.91 -17.80
C THR A 90 -5.15 21.46 -17.51
N MET A 91 -4.86 21.00 -16.30
CA MET A 91 -5.38 19.74 -15.79
C MET A 91 -6.73 20.04 -15.13
N LYS A 92 -7.78 19.38 -15.58
CA LYS A 92 -9.11 19.60 -15.01
C LYS A 92 -9.40 18.47 -14.02
N LEU A 93 -9.02 18.70 -12.76
CA LEU A 93 -9.60 17.96 -11.65
C LEU A 93 -10.99 18.55 -11.38
N VAL A 94 -12.02 17.74 -11.40
CA VAL A 94 -13.38 18.15 -10.99
C VAL A 94 -13.73 17.31 -9.77
N PHE A 95 -14.04 17.99 -8.67
CA PHE A 95 -14.49 17.35 -7.45
C PHE A 95 -15.98 17.65 -7.28
N ASN A 96 -16.80 16.61 -7.20
CA ASN A 96 -18.20 16.78 -6.83
C ASN A 96 -18.33 16.76 -5.30
N ASP A 97 -19.01 17.77 -4.74
CA ASP A 97 -19.48 17.81 -3.34
C ASP A 97 -18.40 17.82 -2.22
N ILE A 98 -17.40 18.71 -2.33
CA ILE A 98 -16.52 19.06 -1.20
C ILE A 98 -17.32 19.87 -0.18
N ASP A 99 -17.42 19.37 1.06
CA ASP A 99 -18.05 20.11 2.16
C ASP A 99 -17.05 21.12 2.75
N THR A 100 -17.14 22.38 2.32
CA THR A 100 -16.32 23.50 2.83
C THR A 100 -16.75 24.02 4.20
N THR A 101 -17.55 23.27 4.96
CA THR A 101 -18.07 23.70 6.27
C THR A 101 -17.57 22.86 7.46
N ALA A 102 -16.70 21.88 7.22
CA ALA A 102 -16.12 21.04 8.26
C ALA A 102 -14.87 21.68 8.92
N SER A 103 -15.09 22.53 9.91
CA SER A 103 -14.10 22.80 10.97
C SER A 103 -13.86 21.49 11.75
N PHE A 104 -12.76 20.79 11.49
CA PHE A 104 -11.58 20.81 12.38
C PHE A 104 -10.23 20.54 11.66
N LEU A 105 -10.19 20.38 10.32
CA LEU A 105 -8.95 20.13 9.55
C LEU A 105 -8.92 20.69 8.09
N GLY A 106 -9.62 21.80 7.79
CA GLY A 106 -9.62 22.48 6.48
C GLY A 106 -10.85 22.09 5.65
N ILE A 107 -11.63 22.96 5.03
CA ILE A 107 -11.38 24.21 4.27
C ILE A 107 -12.55 25.16 4.60
N THR A 108 -12.34 26.47 4.82
CA THR A 108 -13.45 27.38 5.23
C THR A 108 -13.68 28.60 4.35
N ASP A 109 -12.80 28.96 3.41
CA ASP A 109 -13.07 30.03 2.44
C ASP A 109 -12.10 30.04 1.23
N LYS A 110 -12.38 30.92 0.26
CA LYS A 110 -11.56 31.19 -0.94
C LYS A 110 -10.13 31.66 -0.62
N GLU A 111 -9.85 32.12 0.59
CA GLU A 111 -8.50 32.54 1.05
C GLU A 111 -7.72 31.36 1.67
N SER A 112 -8.39 30.28 2.10
CA SER A 112 -7.78 29.02 2.57
C SER A 112 -7.12 28.16 1.48
N ILE A 113 -6.99 28.69 0.25
CA ILE A 113 -6.18 28.09 -0.84
C ILE A 113 -4.67 28.19 -0.51
N GLU A 114 -4.23 29.17 0.28
CA GLU A 114 -2.81 29.29 0.67
C GLU A 114 -2.33 28.13 1.56
N ASP A 115 -3.22 27.52 2.34
CA ASP A 115 -2.91 26.40 3.23
C ASP A 115 -2.75 25.05 2.50
N TRP A 116 -3.09 24.96 1.22
CA TRP A 116 -2.86 23.74 0.43
C TRP A 116 -1.37 23.47 0.18
N ASN A 117 -0.51 24.47 0.34
CA ASN A 117 0.94 24.27 0.35
C ASN A 117 1.45 23.57 1.63
N VAL A 118 0.63 23.45 2.68
CA VAL A 118 1.04 22.92 4.00
C VAL A 118 0.71 21.43 4.17
N PHE A 119 -0.15 20.85 3.32
CA PHE A 119 -0.52 19.43 3.41
C PHE A 119 0.47 18.46 2.77
N PHE A 120 1.55 18.97 2.17
CA PHE A 120 2.60 18.16 1.58
C PHE A 120 3.63 17.73 2.63
N SER A 121 3.29 16.75 3.47
CA SER A 121 4.30 16.13 4.34
C SER A 121 5.17 15.18 3.50
N ALA A 122 6.46 15.55 3.37
CA ALA A 122 7.56 14.85 2.71
C ALA A 122 7.83 15.21 1.24
N SER A 123 9.13 15.34 0.96
CA SER A 123 9.78 15.91 -0.23
C SER A 123 9.11 15.60 -1.57
N THR A 124 8.75 16.68 -2.29
CA THR A 124 8.31 16.78 -3.71
C THR A 124 6.79 16.94 -3.95
N SER A 125 6.28 18.10 -3.56
CA SER A 125 4.91 18.58 -3.71
C SER A 125 4.52 19.01 -5.13
N LEU A 126 3.23 18.89 -5.45
CA LEU A 126 2.57 19.64 -6.53
C LEU A 126 2.61 21.15 -6.21
N ILE A 127 3.12 21.96 -7.13
CA ILE A 127 2.97 23.42 -7.06
C ILE A 127 1.94 23.84 -8.11
N PHE A 128 0.76 24.24 -7.65
CA PHE A 128 -0.28 24.82 -8.48
C PHE A 128 -0.07 26.33 -8.58
N THR A 129 -0.06 26.88 -9.80
CA THR A 129 0.06 28.34 -10.01
C THR A 129 -1.24 29.06 -9.74
N LYS A 130 -2.38 28.36 -9.85
CA LYS A 130 -3.71 28.94 -9.63
C LYS A 130 -4.73 27.84 -9.37
N VAL A 131 -5.67 28.08 -8.45
CA VAL A 131 -6.88 27.26 -8.31
C VAL A 131 -8.07 28.15 -8.65
N ARG A 132 -8.98 27.68 -9.51
CA ARG A 132 -10.20 28.37 -9.91
C ARG A 132 -11.38 27.53 -9.49
N ILE A 133 -12.26 28.10 -8.66
CA ILE A 133 -13.53 27.46 -8.32
C ILE A 133 -14.59 27.83 -9.37
N GLU A 134 -15.25 26.84 -9.97
CA GLU A 134 -16.38 27.01 -10.89
C GLU A 134 -17.58 26.20 -10.38
N GLY A 135 -18.55 26.86 -9.73
CA GLY A 135 -19.64 26.16 -9.06
C GLY A 135 -19.15 25.42 -7.81
N ASN A 136 -19.33 24.10 -7.76
CA ASN A 136 -18.77 23.22 -6.71
C ASN A 136 -17.38 22.67 -7.09
N ASP A 137 -16.87 23.00 -8.29
CA ASP A 137 -15.67 22.38 -8.86
C ASP A 137 -14.42 23.20 -8.50
N ALA A 138 -13.33 22.56 -8.08
CA ALA A 138 -12.02 23.20 -7.96
C ALA A 138 -11.11 22.82 -9.13
N ILE A 139 -10.76 23.78 -9.98
CA ILE A 139 -9.95 23.60 -11.19
C ILE A 139 -8.52 24.10 -10.94
N PHE A 140 -7.50 23.27 -11.22
CA PHE A 140 -6.10 23.61 -10.91
C PHE A 140 -5.32 23.97 -12.18
N THR A 141 -4.65 25.12 -12.15
CA THR A 141 -3.67 25.56 -13.17
C THR A 141 -2.27 25.33 -12.61
N ARG A 142 -1.41 24.73 -13.43
CA ARG A 142 -0.18 24.08 -12.98
C ARG A 142 1.07 24.96 -13.16
N SER A 143 2.10 24.74 -12.33
CA SER A 143 3.48 25.24 -12.56
C SER A 143 4.34 24.25 -13.35
N ASP A 144 5.35 24.75 -14.06
CA ASP A 144 6.16 24.00 -15.02
C ASP A 144 7.07 22.91 -14.40
N SER A 145 7.18 22.84 -13.07
CA SER A 145 8.01 21.86 -12.34
C SER A 145 7.15 20.85 -11.57
N PHE A 146 7.01 19.64 -12.09
CA PHE A 146 6.17 18.60 -11.49
C PHE A 146 6.96 17.31 -11.23
N SER A 147 6.75 16.74 -10.06
CA SER A 147 7.41 15.53 -9.56
C SER A 147 6.80 14.22 -10.06
N GLY A 148 5.82 14.28 -10.96
CA GLY A 148 5.16 13.09 -11.50
C GLY A 148 4.23 12.40 -10.52
N GLN A 149 3.78 13.07 -9.45
CA GLN A 149 2.90 12.48 -8.44
C GLN A 149 1.78 13.43 -8.07
N ILE A 150 0.57 12.89 -7.90
CA ILE A 150 -0.60 13.61 -7.42
C ILE A 150 -0.97 13.05 -6.06
N ASN A 151 -1.06 13.93 -5.06
CA ASN A 151 -1.48 13.59 -3.71
C ASN A 151 -2.71 14.42 -3.34
N LEU A 152 -3.84 13.74 -3.19
CA LEU A 152 -5.16 14.28 -2.90
C LEU A 152 -5.78 13.54 -1.71
N ASN A 153 -4.96 13.19 -0.72
CA ASN A 153 -5.41 12.41 0.42
C ASN A 153 -6.22 13.28 1.38
N SER A 154 -7.23 12.68 2.02
CA SER A 154 -8.02 13.35 3.06
C SER A 154 -8.70 14.64 2.60
N CYS A 155 -9.10 14.71 1.33
CA CYS A 155 -9.74 15.89 0.73
C CYS A 155 -11.27 15.78 0.65
N GLN A 156 -11.88 14.77 1.29
CA GLN A 156 -13.32 14.50 1.26
C GLN A 156 -13.88 14.35 -0.17
N ILE A 157 -13.04 13.85 -1.09
CA ILE A 157 -13.40 13.69 -2.50
C ILE A 157 -14.41 12.54 -2.63
N LYS A 158 -15.56 12.80 -3.25
CA LYS A 158 -16.58 11.77 -3.54
C LYS A 158 -16.47 11.21 -4.96
N ASP A 159 -16.02 12.07 -5.87
CA ASP A 159 -15.87 11.75 -7.29
C ASP A 159 -14.71 12.56 -7.86
N ILE A 160 -14.00 11.96 -8.82
CA ILE A 160 -12.82 12.55 -9.45
C ILE A 160 -12.88 12.37 -10.97
N ASP A 161 -12.85 13.50 -11.67
CA ASP A 161 -12.65 13.55 -13.11
C ASP A 161 -11.15 13.63 -13.43
N PHE A 162 -10.66 12.68 -14.24
CA PHE A 162 -9.28 12.63 -14.72
C PHE A 162 -9.06 13.34 -16.06
N THR A 163 -10.08 14.04 -16.58
CA THR A 163 -10.00 14.75 -17.85
C THR A 163 -8.82 15.76 -17.87
N GLY A 164 -7.99 15.67 -18.91
CA GLY A 164 -6.84 16.57 -19.08
C GLY A 164 -5.61 16.22 -18.23
N PHE A 165 -5.59 15.06 -17.58
CA PHE A 165 -4.37 14.50 -17.00
C PHE A 165 -3.34 14.21 -18.11
N THR A 166 -2.05 14.46 -17.84
CA THR A 166 -0.97 14.30 -18.83
C THR A 166 -0.05 13.13 -18.48
N ASN A 167 0.69 12.61 -19.47
CA ASN A 167 1.67 11.51 -19.34
C ASN A 167 2.93 11.88 -18.50
N GLN A 168 2.84 12.91 -17.69
CA GLN A 168 3.87 13.25 -16.70
C GLN A 168 3.53 12.69 -15.32
N ILE A 169 2.28 12.25 -15.08
CA ILE A 169 1.85 11.70 -13.80
C ILE A 169 2.13 10.21 -13.74
N SER A 170 2.93 9.82 -12.75
CA SER A 170 3.27 8.43 -12.45
C SER A 170 2.59 7.87 -11.20
N ARG A 171 2.18 8.70 -10.25
CA ARG A 171 1.55 8.21 -9.01
C ARG A 171 0.33 9.03 -8.67
N ILE A 172 -0.75 8.36 -8.27
CA ILE A 172 -2.01 8.96 -7.86
C ILE A 172 -2.35 8.41 -6.48
N PHE A 173 -2.41 9.32 -5.51
CA PHE A 173 -2.73 9.05 -4.12
C PHE A 173 -4.08 9.74 -3.81
N LEU A 174 -5.07 8.93 -3.46
CA LEU A 174 -6.45 9.32 -3.17
C LEU A 174 -6.92 8.73 -1.84
N GLN A 175 -6.00 8.50 -0.91
CA GLN A 175 -6.32 7.83 0.35
C GLN A 175 -7.24 8.68 1.23
N SER A 176 -8.07 8.01 2.04
CA SER A 176 -8.88 8.65 3.09
C SER A 176 -9.87 9.69 2.54
N ASN A 177 -10.52 9.38 1.43
CA ASN A 177 -11.56 10.21 0.83
C ASN A 177 -12.95 9.56 1.00
N GLU A 178 -13.96 10.10 0.33
CA GLU A 178 -15.34 9.60 0.36
C GLU A 178 -15.74 8.98 -0.99
N ILE A 179 -14.76 8.42 -1.71
CA ILE A 179 -14.98 7.86 -3.05
C ILE A 179 -15.81 6.58 -2.89
N THR A 180 -17.04 6.64 -3.41
CA THR A 180 -17.99 5.51 -3.37
C THR A 180 -17.97 4.66 -4.63
N PHE A 181 -17.32 5.15 -5.68
CA PHE A 181 -17.18 4.44 -6.95
C PHE A 181 -15.95 4.94 -7.70
N PHE A 182 -15.15 4.02 -8.26
CA PHE A 182 -13.99 4.37 -9.07
C PHE A 182 -14.23 3.93 -10.51
N ASN A 183 -14.66 4.88 -11.35
CA ASN A 183 -14.90 4.64 -12.76
C ASN A 183 -14.56 5.89 -13.57
N PRO A 184 -13.30 6.02 -13.99
CA PRO A 184 -12.86 7.19 -14.70
C PRO A 184 -13.62 7.31 -16.03
N THR A 185 -13.94 8.55 -16.43
CA THR A 185 -14.61 8.87 -17.70
C THR A 185 -13.67 8.79 -18.90
N GLU A 186 -12.36 8.92 -18.66
CA GLU A 186 -11.28 8.82 -19.65
C GLU A 186 -10.18 7.88 -19.16
N LYS A 187 -9.32 7.42 -20.08
CA LYS A 187 -8.15 6.61 -19.70
C LYS A 187 -7.21 7.42 -18.81
N LEU A 188 -6.80 6.84 -17.69
CA LEU A 188 -5.70 7.37 -16.88
C LEU A 188 -4.42 7.45 -17.71
N PRO A 189 -3.48 8.38 -17.42
CA PRO A 189 -2.24 8.52 -18.18
C PRO A 189 -1.42 7.22 -18.20
N HIS A 190 -0.83 6.92 -19.36
CA HIS A 190 0.01 5.72 -19.57
C HIS A 190 1.32 5.72 -18.76
N SER A 191 1.63 6.81 -18.06
CA SER A 191 2.77 6.91 -17.16
C SER A 191 2.46 6.47 -15.73
N VAL A 192 1.19 6.25 -15.37
CA VAL A 192 0.77 5.92 -14.00
C VAL A 192 1.22 4.52 -13.61
N THR A 193 2.11 4.44 -12.63
CA THR A 193 2.63 3.21 -12.03
C THR A 193 1.97 2.89 -10.69
N THR A 194 1.33 3.87 -10.04
CA THR A 194 0.77 3.73 -8.70
C THR A 194 -0.60 4.38 -8.61
N LEU A 195 -1.60 3.60 -8.18
CA LEU A 195 -2.94 4.07 -7.83
C LEU A 195 -3.28 3.59 -6.43
N ASP A 196 -3.40 4.52 -5.49
CA ASP A 196 -3.76 4.24 -4.11
C ASP A 196 -5.11 4.88 -3.75
N LEU A 197 -6.12 4.03 -3.53
CA LEU A 197 -7.50 4.38 -3.20
C LEU A 197 -7.85 3.98 -1.76
N ASN A 198 -6.86 3.73 -0.88
CA ASN A 198 -7.12 3.21 0.46
C ASN A 198 -8.06 4.10 1.27
N ASN A 199 -8.77 3.52 2.24
CA ASN A 199 -9.68 4.26 3.14
C ASN A 199 -10.74 5.07 2.37
N ASN A 200 -11.44 4.41 1.46
CA ASN A 200 -12.60 4.96 0.74
C ASN A 200 -13.82 4.05 0.98
N THR A 201 -14.95 4.26 0.29
CA THR A 201 -16.19 3.50 0.52
C THR A 201 -16.73 2.91 -0.78
N LEU A 202 -15.84 2.31 -1.57
CA LEU A 202 -16.11 1.87 -2.95
C LEU A 202 -17.22 0.81 -3.07
N ALA A 203 -17.40 -0.06 -2.07
CA ALA A 203 -18.30 -1.23 -2.06
C ALA A 203 -18.05 -2.29 -3.17
N THR A 204 -17.71 -1.88 -4.38
CA THR A 204 -17.24 -2.68 -5.52
C THR A 204 -16.08 -1.98 -6.24
N PHE A 205 -15.25 -2.73 -6.96
CA PHE A 205 -14.24 -2.18 -7.85
C PHE A 205 -14.38 -2.82 -9.24
N ASP A 206 -15.02 -2.10 -10.16
CA ASP A 206 -15.25 -2.56 -11.52
C ASP A 206 -15.19 -1.38 -12.51
N PRO A 207 -13.98 -0.88 -12.83
CA PRO A 207 -13.84 0.22 -13.77
C PRO A 207 -14.27 -0.23 -15.18
N HIS A 208 -15.04 0.60 -15.89
CA HIS A 208 -15.43 0.34 -17.28
C HIS A 208 -14.35 0.69 -18.31
N ILE A 209 -13.29 1.37 -17.84
CA ILE A 209 -12.13 1.73 -18.63
C ILE A 209 -10.91 0.99 -18.06
N GLU A 210 -10.12 0.42 -18.95
CA GLU A 210 -8.85 -0.23 -18.61
C GLU A 210 -7.94 0.71 -17.82
N LEU A 211 -7.36 0.19 -16.74
CA LEU A 211 -6.26 0.84 -16.03
C LEU A 211 -4.99 0.85 -16.91
N PRO A 212 -4.05 1.78 -16.68
CA PRO A 212 -2.82 1.88 -17.48
C PRO A 212 -1.96 0.62 -17.41
N ASP A 213 -1.41 0.18 -18.55
CA ASP A 213 -0.54 -1.00 -18.62
C ASP A 213 0.69 -0.88 -17.70
N SER A 214 1.17 0.34 -17.49
CA SER A 214 2.30 0.67 -16.61
C SER A 214 2.01 0.53 -15.11
N LEU A 215 0.77 0.25 -14.71
CA LEU A 215 0.38 0.22 -13.31
C LEU A 215 1.03 -0.98 -12.60
N GLU A 216 1.95 -0.71 -11.68
CA GLU A 216 2.67 -1.71 -10.90
C GLU A 216 2.04 -1.92 -9.50
N TYR A 217 1.35 -0.92 -8.97
CA TYR A 217 0.77 -0.94 -7.63
C TYR A 217 -0.68 -0.44 -7.63
N LEU A 218 -1.59 -1.30 -7.18
CA LEU A 218 -3.00 -0.98 -6.95
C LEU A 218 -3.35 -1.29 -5.49
N SER A 219 -3.84 -0.28 -4.78
CA SER A 219 -4.28 -0.43 -3.40
C SER A 219 -5.73 0.01 -3.23
N LEU A 220 -6.53 -0.91 -2.71
CA LEU A 220 -7.97 -0.81 -2.44
C LEU A 220 -8.23 -1.27 -1.00
N SER A 221 -7.28 -1.00 -0.09
CA SER A 221 -7.38 -1.40 1.30
C SER A 221 -8.39 -0.52 2.03
N ASN A 222 -9.20 -1.11 2.92
CA ASN A 222 -10.21 -0.37 3.67
C ASN A 222 -11.17 0.39 2.74
N CYS A 223 -11.80 -0.32 1.80
CA CYS A 223 -12.69 0.23 0.78
C CYS A 223 -14.13 -0.34 0.84
N ASP A 224 -14.47 -1.04 1.92
CA ASP A 224 -15.75 -1.75 2.10
C ASP A 224 -16.08 -2.80 1.02
N LEU A 225 -15.06 -3.33 0.32
CA LEU A 225 -15.28 -4.31 -0.75
C LEU A 225 -15.82 -5.63 -0.18
N LYS A 226 -16.97 -6.07 -0.69
CA LYS A 226 -17.55 -7.40 -0.36
C LYS A 226 -17.11 -8.49 -1.32
N THR A 227 -16.74 -8.11 -2.52
CA THR A 227 -16.21 -8.99 -3.57
C THR A 227 -15.12 -8.25 -4.34
N PHE A 228 -14.23 -9.01 -4.98
CA PHE A 228 -13.28 -8.48 -5.94
C PHE A 228 -13.37 -9.30 -7.23
N ASN A 229 -14.09 -8.78 -8.21
CA ASN A 229 -14.31 -9.44 -9.49
C ASN A 229 -14.48 -8.42 -10.62
N PRO A 230 -13.39 -7.77 -11.06
CA PRO A 230 -13.46 -6.79 -12.14
C PRO A 230 -13.88 -7.44 -13.45
N SER A 231 -14.68 -6.73 -14.24
CA SER A 231 -15.15 -7.15 -15.57
C SER A 231 -14.07 -6.99 -16.65
N ILE A 232 -12.98 -6.29 -16.33
CA ILE A 232 -11.83 -6.03 -17.19
C ILE A 232 -10.57 -6.58 -16.53
N ALA A 233 -9.63 -7.09 -17.34
CA ALA A 233 -8.35 -7.57 -16.84
C ALA A 233 -7.55 -6.44 -16.15
N LEU A 234 -6.88 -6.79 -15.05
CA LEU A 234 -5.92 -5.89 -14.41
C LEU A 234 -4.65 -5.75 -15.28
N PRO A 235 -3.90 -4.65 -15.14
CA PRO A 235 -2.68 -4.39 -15.93
C PRO A 235 -1.62 -5.49 -15.82
N VAL A 236 -0.97 -5.80 -16.95
CA VAL A 236 0.01 -6.90 -17.04
C VAL A 236 1.26 -6.67 -16.17
N ASP A 237 1.66 -5.41 -15.97
CA ASP A 237 2.84 -5.07 -15.17
C ASP A 237 2.55 -4.96 -13.67
N LEU A 238 1.29 -5.19 -13.25
CA LEU A 238 0.90 -5.11 -11.83
C LEU A 238 1.71 -6.09 -10.99
N LYS A 239 2.45 -5.55 -10.00
CA LYS A 239 3.30 -6.29 -9.06
C LYS A 239 2.63 -6.47 -7.71
N THR A 240 1.83 -5.50 -7.28
CA THR A 240 1.18 -5.53 -5.97
C THR A 240 -0.30 -5.20 -6.09
N LEU A 241 -1.12 -6.10 -5.56
CA LEU A 241 -2.56 -5.90 -5.37
C LEU A 241 -2.86 -5.96 -3.87
N ASN A 242 -3.29 -4.83 -3.32
CA ASN A 242 -3.63 -4.71 -1.91
C ASN A 242 -5.15 -4.60 -1.71
N LEU A 243 -5.74 -5.64 -1.13
CA LEU A 243 -7.17 -5.75 -0.78
C LEU A 243 -7.36 -5.93 0.73
N GLU A 244 -6.33 -5.60 1.53
CA GLU A 244 -6.34 -5.69 2.99
C GLU A 244 -7.46 -4.86 3.64
N VAL A 245 -7.98 -5.31 4.79
CA VAL A 245 -9.01 -4.60 5.56
C VAL A 245 -10.24 -4.35 4.68
N ASN A 246 -10.89 -5.40 4.20
CA ASN A 246 -12.15 -5.28 3.47
C ASN A 246 -13.16 -6.28 4.05
N GLN A 247 -14.28 -6.47 3.37
CA GLN A 247 -15.37 -7.37 3.79
C GLN A 247 -15.51 -8.54 2.80
N ILE A 248 -14.41 -8.95 2.16
CA ILE A 248 -14.44 -9.96 1.09
C ILE A 248 -14.76 -11.33 1.70
N GLU A 249 -15.92 -11.89 1.37
CA GLU A 249 -16.34 -13.21 1.85
C GLU A 249 -15.83 -14.36 0.96
N THR A 250 -15.62 -14.08 -0.33
CA THR A 250 -15.13 -15.05 -1.33
C THR A 250 -14.17 -14.36 -2.30
N PHE A 251 -12.97 -14.93 -2.43
CA PHE A 251 -11.99 -14.49 -3.43
C PHE A 251 -11.91 -15.51 -4.57
N ASN A 252 -12.66 -15.26 -5.64
CA ASN A 252 -12.70 -16.11 -6.82
C ASN A 252 -12.95 -15.26 -8.08
N PRO A 253 -11.95 -14.51 -8.56
CA PRO A 253 -12.09 -13.67 -9.73
C PRO A 253 -12.37 -14.52 -10.98
N THR A 254 -13.23 -14.04 -11.87
CA THR A 254 -13.56 -14.72 -13.14
C THR A 254 -12.57 -14.42 -14.25
N ILE A 255 -11.70 -13.43 -14.04
CA ILE A 255 -10.57 -13.09 -14.91
C ILE A 255 -9.28 -13.39 -14.15
N ALA A 256 -8.29 -13.97 -14.84
CA ALA A 256 -7.01 -14.31 -14.24
C ALA A 256 -6.30 -13.03 -13.75
N LEU A 257 -5.70 -13.11 -12.56
CA LEU A 257 -4.80 -12.07 -12.10
C LEU A 257 -3.53 -12.01 -12.99
N PRO A 258 -2.85 -10.85 -13.10
CA PRO A 258 -1.64 -10.71 -13.91
C PRO A 258 -0.56 -11.69 -13.51
N SER A 259 0.06 -12.39 -14.48
CA SER A 259 1.05 -13.43 -14.19
C SER A 259 2.29 -12.93 -13.46
N GLY A 260 2.63 -11.65 -13.66
CA GLY A 260 3.76 -10.96 -13.03
C GLY A 260 3.48 -10.39 -11.63
N LEU A 261 2.29 -10.64 -11.05
CA LEU A 261 1.95 -10.19 -9.70
C LEU A 261 2.85 -10.88 -8.67
N ASN A 262 3.51 -10.11 -7.81
CA ASN A 262 4.42 -10.60 -6.79
C ASN A 262 3.79 -10.62 -5.40
N VAL A 263 2.89 -9.69 -5.09
CA VAL A 263 2.30 -9.55 -3.76
C VAL A 263 0.77 -9.47 -3.88
N LEU A 264 0.09 -10.38 -3.19
CA LEU A 264 -1.36 -10.37 -3.03
C LEU A 264 -1.71 -10.30 -1.54
N LYS A 265 -2.29 -9.17 -1.13
CA LYS A 265 -2.76 -8.96 0.25
C LYS A 265 -4.27 -9.07 0.33
N LEU A 266 -4.73 -9.99 1.15
CA LEU A 266 -6.13 -10.29 1.44
C LEU A 266 -6.38 -10.37 2.96
N ASN A 267 -5.44 -9.91 3.78
CA ASN A 267 -5.57 -9.98 5.22
C ASN A 267 -6.64 -9.03 5.77
N VAL A 268 -7.18 -9.36 6.94
CA VAL A 268 -8.29 -8.61 7.56
C VAL A 268 -9.49 -8.55 6.59
N ASN A 269 -9.99 -9.71 6.21
CA ASN A 269 -11.19 -9.86 5.38
C ASN A 269 -12.12 -10.91 6.03
N GLU A 270 -13.17 -11.30 5.32
CA GLU A 270 -14.19 -12.22 5.81
C GLU A 270 -14.17 -13.56 5.05
N ILE A 271 -13.02 -13.93 4.45
CA ILE A 271 -12.91 -15.08 3.57
C ILE A 271 -13.11 -16.36 4.38
N VAL A 272 -14.14 -17.13 4.03
CA VAL A 272 -14.46 -18.42 4.69
C VAL A 272 -13.78 -19.60 3.99
N VAL A 273 -13.65 -19.51 2.67
CA VAL A 273 -13.01 -20.52 1.82
C VAL A 273 -12.11 -19.81 0.81
N PHE A 274 -10.82 -20.16 0.81
CA PHE A 274 -9.88 -19.68 -0.20
C PHE A 274 -9.63 -20.81 -1.19
N ASN A 275 -10.38 -20.84 -2.29
CA ASN A 275 -10.23 -21.81 -3.38
C ASN A 275 -10.53 -21.13 -4.73
N PRO A 276 -9.60 -20.32 -5.26
CA PRO A 276 -9.81 -19.66 -6.53
C PRO A 276 -9.85 -20.71 -7.65
N SER A 277 -10.85 -20.60 -8.53
CA SER A 277 -11.01 -21.50 -9.68
C SER A 277 -9.96 -21.29 -10.77
N LEU A 278 -9.38 -20.10 -10.82
CA LEU A 278 -8.25 -19.75 -11.67
C LEU A 278 -6.95 -19.87 -10.88
N ALA A 279 -5.87 -20.27 -11.57
CA ALA A 279 -4.56 -20.38 -10.97
C ALA A 279 -4.08 -19.03 -10.41
N LEU A 280 -3.40 -19.08 -9.26
CA LEU A 280 -2.70 -17.92 -8.72
C LEU A 280 -1.54 -17.51 -9.66
N PRO A 281 -1.12 -16.22 -9.65
CA PRO A 281 -0.03 -15.74 -10.48
C PRO A 281 1.27 -16.52 -10.33
N ALA A 282 1.93 -16.82 -11.45
CA ALA A 282 3.14 -17.65 -11.47
C ALA A 282 4.33 -17.02 -10.73
N ASP A 283 4.42 -15.68 -10.75
CA ASP A 283 5.48 -14.91 -10.10
C ASP A 283 5.11 -14.45 -8.68
N LEU A 284 4.01 -14.96 -8.10
CA LEU A 284 3.59 -14.57 -6.76
C LEU A 284 4.63 -15.05 -5.73
N GLN A 285 5.13 -14.11 -4.94
CA GLN A 285 6.12 -14.33 -3.88
C GLN A 285 5.49 -14.23 -2.48
N GLU A 286 4.46 -13.40 -2.33
CA GLU A 286 3.80 -13.14 -1.05
C GLU A 286 2.28 -13.31 -1.17
N LEU A 287 1.74 -14.24 -0.37
CA LEU A 287 0.31 -14.44 -0.20
C LEU A 287 -0.06 -14.22 1.27
N ILE A 288 -0.77 -13.13 1.53
CA ILE A 288 -1.08 -12.67 2.88
C ILE A 288 -2.59 -12.80 3.12
N LEU A 289 -2.98 -13.78 3.94
CA LEU A 289 -4.37 -14.20 4.20
C LEU A 289 -4.71 -14.18 5.70
N ASN A 290 -3.86 -13.59 6.54
CA ASN A 290 -4.12 -13.58 7.98
C ASN A 290 -5.36 -12.77 8.35
N ASN A 291 -5.96 -13.04 9.51
CA ASN A 291 -7.16 -12.34 9.99
C ASN A 291 -8.33 -12.51 9.00
N ASN A 292 -8.66 -13.75 8.70
CA ASN A 292 -9.82 -14.14 7.89
C ASN A 292 -10.64 -15.19 8.65
N LYS A 293 -11.64 -15.79 7.99
CA LYS A 293 -12.50 -16.84 8.55
C LYS A 293 -12.24 -18.21 7.90
N ILE A 294 -11.05 -18.43 7.35
CA ILE A 294 -10.74 -19.63 6.56
C ILE A 294 -10.83 -20.86 7.47
N VAL A 295 -11.72 -21.80 7.12
CA VAL A 295 -11.92 -23.05 7.90
C VAL A 295 -11.07 -24.20 7.36
N THR A 296 -10.82 -24.20 6.04
CA THR A 296 -10.06 -25.22 5.33
C THR A 296 -9.11 -24.56 4.34
N PHE A 297 -7.84 -24.99 4.35
CA PHE A 297 -6.84 -24.60 3.38
C PHE A 297 -6.26 -25.87 2.78
N ASP A 298 -6.64 -26.17 1.54
CA ASP A 298 -6.76 -27.53 1.02
C ASP A 298 -5.81 -27.79 -0.18
N PRO A 299 -5.60 -29.07 -0.54
CA PRO A 299 -4.72 -29.50 -1.64
C PRO A 299 -5.08 -29.00 -3.04
N SER A 300 -6.32 -28.58 -3.27
CA SER A 300 -6.77 -28.15 -4.60
C SER A 300 -6.19 -26.78 -4.99
N ILE A 301 -5.70 -26.04 -3.99
CA ILE A 301 -5.06 -24.74 -4.20
C ILE A 301 -3.64 -24.97 -4.72
N ALA A 302 -3.46 -24.82 -6.04
CA ALA A 302 -2.14 -24.84 -6.64
C ALA A 302 -1.35 -23.58 -6.25
N LEU A 303 -0.55 -23.67 -5.19
CA LEU A 303 0.35 -22.59 -4.79
C LEU A 303 1.48 -22.41 -5.83
N PRO A 304 1.84 -21.16 -6.19
CA PRO A 304 2.86 -20.91 -7.19
C PRO A 304 4.25 -21.27 -6.69
N SER A 305 5.10 -21.79 -7.58
CA SER A 305 6.45 -22.29 -7.25
C SER A 305 7.42 -21.21 -6.75
N ASN A 306 7.14 -19.93 -7.04
CA ASN A 306 7.93 -18.78 -6.62
C ASN A 306 7.51 -18.21 -5.25
N LEU A 307 6.49 -18.79 -4.61
CA LEU A 307 5.99 -18.31 -3.34
C LEU A 307 7.07 -18.47 -2.25
N LYS A 308 7.37 -17.36 -1.57
CA LYS A 308 8.34 -17.27 -0.48
C LYS A 308 7.67 -17.09 0.88
N TYR A 309 6.54 -16.38 0.92
CA TYR A 309 5.85 -16.06 2.16
C TYR A 309 4.37 -16.42 2.06
N LEU A 310 3.93 -17.28 2.99
CA LEU A 310 2.53 -17.63 3.16
C LEU A 310 2.12 -17.34 4.61
N ASN A 311 1.16 -16.42 4.78
CA ASN A 311 0.63 -16.04 6.08
C ASN A 311 -0.86 -16.37 6.19
N LEU A 312 -1.18 -17.34 7.04
CA LEU A 312 -2.53 -17.82 7.37
C LEU A 312 -2.88 -17.61 8.85
N ASN A 313 -2.13 -16.77 9.57
CA ASN A 313 -2.40 -16.50 10.99
C ASN A 313 -3.83 -16.00 11.21
N ASP A 314 -4.38 -16.16 12.42
CA ASP A 314 -5.69 -15.62 12.79
C ASP A 314 -6.80 -16.05 11.81
N ASN A 315 -6.94 -17.36 11.63
CA ASN A 315 -7.99 -17.97 10.82
C ASN A 315 -8.74 -19.02 11.67
N GLN A 316 -9.56 -19.85 11.04
CA GLN A 316 -10.33 -20.90 11.71
C GLN A 316 -9.97 -22.30 11.23
N ILE A 317 -8.73 -22.47 10.73
CA ILE A 317 -8.27 -23.70 10.10
C ILE A 317 -8.22 -24.81 11.15
N VAL A 318 -8.98 -25.88 10.92
CA VAL A 318 -9.05 -27.05 11.83
C VAL A 318 -8.09 -28.14 11.38
N THR A 319 -7.90 -28.28 10.08
CA THR A 319 -7.08 -29.32 9.46
C THR A 319 -6.18 -28.70 8.40
N PHE A 320 -4.91 -29.06 8.43
CA PHE A 320 -3.93 -28.75 7.40
C PHE A 320 -3.25 -30.08 7.07
N ASP A 321 -3.66 -30.76 5.99
CA ASP A 321 -3.13 -32.08 5.62
C ASP A 321 -2.22 -31.98 4.38
N PRO A 322 -0.91 -32.14 4.55
CA PRO A 322 0.10 -31.98 3.52
C PRO A 322 0.25 -33.21 2.62
N ALA A 323 -0.26 -34.38 3.04
CA ALA A 323 -0.20 -35.59 2.23
C ALA A 323 -0.93 -35.37 0.89
N ASN A 324 -1.83 -34.40 0.86
CA ASN A 324 -2.50 -33.94 -0.35
C ASN A 324 -2.02 -32.53 -0.80
N PHE A 325 -1.44 -31.72 0.09
CA PHE A 325 -1.08 -30.31 -0.15
C PHE A 325 0.44 -30.09 -0.04
N ALA A 326 1.11 -29.91 -1.18
CA ALA A 326 2.55 -29.65 -1.22
C ALA A 326 2.86 -28.15 -1.11
N LEU A 327 3.64 -27.78 -0.09
CA LEU A 327 4.18 -26.42 0.01
C LEU A 327 5.23 -26.17 -1.08
N PRO A 328 5.32 -24.95 -1.65
CA PRO A 328 6.29 -24.62 -2.69
C PRO A 328 7.75 -24.82 -2.25
N ALA A 329 8.59 -25.33 -3.14
CA ALA A 329 9.99 -25.65 -2.84
C ALA A 329 10.88 -24.45 -2.48
N ASN A 330 10.42 -23.22 -2.75
CA ASN A 330 11.11 -21.97 -2.45
C ASN A 330 10.50 -21.21 -1.25
N LEU A 331 9.56 -21.82 -0.53
CA LEU A 331 8.89 -21.18 0.60
C LEU A 331 9.89 -20.93 1.74
N ASP A 332 10.06 -19.68 2.13
CA ASP A 332 10.98 -19.23 3.17
C ASP A 332 10.27 -19.12 4.53
N SER A 333 9.07 -18.54 4.56
CA SER A 333 8.30 -18.36 5.79
C SER A 333 6.89 -18.93 5.65
N PHE A 334 6.51 -19.76 6.61
CA PHE A 334 5.17 -20.31 6.72
C PHE A 334 4.59 -20.05 8.11
N SER A 335 3.50 -19.27 8.16
CA SER A 335 2.83 -18.89 9.40
C SER A 335 1.37 -19.30 9.35
N ILE A 336 0.93 -20.12 10.31
CA ILE A 336 -0.45 -20.61 10.46
C ILE A 336 -0.86 -20.63 11.95
N GLY A 337 -0.38 -19.65 12.70
CA GLY A 337 -0.72 -19.47 14.11
C GLY A 337 -2.14 -18.95 14.31
N ASP A 338 -2.61 -18.88 15.56
CA ASP A 338 -3.97 -18.43 15.92
C ASP A 338 -5.05 -19.11 15.06
N ASN A 339 -4.99 -20.44 15.02
CA ASN A 339 -5.91 -21.31 14.28
C ASN A 339 -6.44 -22.41 15.21
N LYS A 340 -7.12 -23.42 14.65
CA LYS A 340 -7.74 -24.52 15.42
C LYS A 340 -7.11 -25.88 15.10
N ILE A 341 -5.85 -25.90 14.65
CA ILE A 341 -5.16 -27.11 14.21
C ILE A 341 -4.88 -28.00 15.41
N ALA A 342 -5.47 -29.19 15.44
CA ALA A 342 -5.28 -30.15 16.53
C ALA A 342 -4.10 -31.12 16.31
N THR A 343 -3.74 -31.35 15.05
CA THR A 343 -2.71 -32.30 14.65
C THR A 343 -1.78 -31.67 13.63
N PHE A 344 -0.48 -31.72 13.92
CA PHE A 344 0.59 -31.37 12.98
C PHE A 344 1.68 -32.44 13.11
N ASP A 345 1.69 -33.41 12.18
CA ASP A 345 2.70 -34.47 12.08
C ASP A 345 3.76 -34.13 11.03
N PRO A 346 4.93 -33.59 11.43
CA PRO A 346 5.97 -33.15 10.51
C PRO A 346 6.38 -34.21 9.48
N ALA A 347 6.30 -35.50 9.82
CA ALA A 347 6.62 -36.61 8.91
C ALA A 347 5.77 -36.61 7.64
N ASN A 348 4.50 -36.19 7.74
CA ASN A 348 3.62 -36.08 6.59
C ASN A 348 3.79 -34.74 5.86
N PHE A 349 4.32 -33.69 6.51
CA PHE A 349 4.37 -32.33 5.95
C PHE A 349 5.39 -32.10 4.85
N ALA A 350 6.37 -32.98 4.69
CA ALA A 350 7.43 -32.84 3.67
C ALA A 350 7.89 -31.38 3.51
N LEU A 351 8.11 -30.70 4.65
CA LEU A 351 8.38 -29.26 4.69
C LEU A 351 9.59 -28.94 3.81
N PRO A 352 9.50 -27.96 2.89
CA PRO A 352 10.61 -27.67 1.98
C PRO A 352 11.82 -27.18 2.75
N ASN A 353 13.01 -27.63 2.33
CA ASN A 353 14.29 -27.25 2.94
C ASN A 353 14.59 -25.74 2.87
N SER A 354 13.87 -24.99 2.05
CA SER A 354 13.96 -23.53 1.98
C SER A 354 13.40 -22.81 3.20
N ILE A 355 12.53 -23.44 4.00
CA ILE A 355 11.88 -22.78 5.14
C ILE A 355 12.92 -22.38 6.18
N THR A 356 12.95 -21.08 6.47
CA THR A 356 13.72 -20.50 7.57
C THR A 356 12.84 -20.16 8.78
N SER A 357 11.53 -20.00 8.59
CA SER A 357 10.58 -19.67 9.66
C SER A 357 9.30 -20.50 9.58
N LEU A 358 9.02 -21.26 10.65
CA LEU A 358 7.78 -22.01 10.84
C LEU A 358 7.07 -21.55 12.11
N SER A 359 5.86 -21.03 11.94
CA SER A 359 5.05 -20.52 13.04
C SER A 359 3.69 -21.22 13.13
N LEU A 360 3.48 -21.95 14.22
CA LEU A 360 2.29 -22.76 14.54
C LEU A 360 1.67 -22.34 15.89
N PHE A 361 2.04 -21.15 16.40
CA PHE A 361 1.63 -20.68 17.71
C PHE A 361 0.11 -20.57 17.87
N ASN A 362 -0.41 -20.64 19.09
CA ASN A 362 -1.83 -20.53 19.42
C ASN A 362 -2.73 -21.44 18.55
N ASN A 363 -2.37 -22.72 18.46
CA ASN A 363 -3.19 -23.76 17.87
C ASN A 363 -3.64 -24.75 18.97
N GLN A 364 -4.14 -25.92 18.56
CA GLN A 364 -4.61 -26.97 19.47
C GLN A 364 -3.73 -28.23 19.41
N ILE A 365 -2.48 -28.10 18.96
CA ILE A 365 -1.57 -29.22 18.74
C ILE A 365 -1.26 -29.88 20.09
N VAL A 366 -1.53 -31.18 20.20
CA VAL A 366 -1.34 -31.95 21.45
C VAL A 366 0.05 -32.58 21.53
N SER A 367 0.65 -32.88 20.38
CA SER A 367 1.95 -33.53 20.26
C SER A 367 2.71 -32.97 19.07
N PHE A 368 3.99 -32.69 19.28
CA PHE A 368 4.93 -32.33 18.23
C PHE A 368 6.14 -33.27 18.36
N ASP A 369 5.98 -34.48 17.83
CA ASP A 369 7.05 -35.49 17.83
C ASP A 369 7.67 -35.55 16.43
N LEU A 370 8.99 -35.71 16.40
CA LEU A 370 9.80 -35.76 15.18
C LEU A 370 10.20 -37.19 14.83
N VAL A 371 9.35 -38.18 15.11
CA VAL A 371 9.65 -39.60 14.88
C VAL A 371 10.05 -39.83 13.43
N ASN A 372 11.35 -40.10 13.22
CA ASN A 372 11.95 -40.34 11.91
C ASN A 372 11.81 -39.18 10.90
N PHE A 373 11.54 -37.95 11.35
CA PHE A 373 11.43 -36.78 10.47
C PHE A 373 12.32 -35.63 10.92
N LEU A 374 13.26 -35.26 10.05
CA LEU A 374 14.10 -34.09 10.25
C LEU A 374 13.36 -32.83 9.79
N LEU A 375 13.28 -31.83 10.68
CA LEU A 375 12.86 -30.49 10.29
C LEU A 375 13.79 -29.90 9.21
N PRO A 376 13.32 -28.93 8.41
CA PRO A 376 14.14 -28.27 7.38
C PRO A 376 15.49 -27.80 7.91
N SER A 377 16.56 -28.13 7.20
CA SER A 377 17.93 -27.82 7.63
C SER A 377 18.24 -26.32 7.73
N ASN A 378 17.52 -25.47 6.98
CA ASN A 378 17.66 -24.01 7.03
C ASN A 378 16.75 -23.34 8.09
N LEU A 379 15.97 -24.11 8.85
CA LEU A 379 15.03 -23.56 9.82
C LEU A 379 15.78 -22.79 10.93
N LYS A 380 15.42 -21.52 11.08
CA LYS A 380 15.94 -20.60 12.10
C LYS A 380 14.94 -20.31 13.21
N ILE A 381 13.65 -20.33 12.89
CA ILE A 381 12.58 -19.99 13.83
C ILE A 381 11.56 -21.12 13.86
N LEU A 382 11.35 -21.68 15.05
CA LEU A 382 10.27 -22.62 15.33
C LEU A 382 9.40 -22.07 16.48
N SER A 383 8.16 -21.70 16.15
CA SER A 383 7.19 -21.20 17.13
C SER A 383 6.02 -22.17 17.29
N LEU A 384 5.91 -22.76 18.48
CA LEU A 384 4.87 -23.72 18.89
C LEU A 384 4.10 -23.25 20.12
N GLY A 385 4.35 -22.04 20.61
CA GLY A 385 3.73 -21.57 21.85
C GLY A 385 2.20 -21.49 21.79
N GLY A 386 1.50 -21.58 22.92
CA GLY A 386 0.04 -21.52 22.99
C GLY A 386 -0.68 -22.78 22.48
N ASN A 387 0.05 -23.88 22.30
CA ASN A 387 -0.52 -25.18 21.94
C ASN A 387 -0.86 -26.04 23.16
N LYS A 388 -1.36 -27.25 22.96
CA LYS A 388 -1.69 -28.22 24.02
C LYS A 388 -0.58 -29.26 24.23
N ILE A 389 0.65 -28.92 23.83
CA ILE A 389 1.82 -29.80 23.92
C ILE A 389 2.17 -30.03 25.39
N SER A 390 2.19 -31.30 25.82
CA SER A 390 2.50 -31.69 27.21
C SER A 390 3.93 -32.19 27.41
N THR A 391 4.60 -32.57 26.33
CA THR A 391 5.99 -33.06 26.32
C THR A 391 6.72 -32.52 25.09
N PHE A 392 7.99 -32.15 25.27
CA PHE A 392 8.86 -31.72 24.17
C PHE A 392 10.21 -32.42 24.34
N ASP A 393 10.37 -33.56 23.69
CA ASP A 393 11.58 -34.38 23.65
C ASP A 393 11.74 -34.93 22.24
N PRO A 394 12.34 -34.15 21.31
CA PRO A 394 12.45 -34.58 19.92
C PRO A 394 13.34 -35.82 19.82
N SER A 395 12.84 -36.85 19.14
CA SER A 395 13.53 -38.13 18.93
C SER A 395 14.67 -38.06 17.89
N VAL A 396 14.77 -36.94 17.17
CA VAL A 396 15.85 -36.62 16.23
C VAL A 396 16.37 -35.20 16.50
N PRO A 397 17.61 -34.86 16.10
CA PRO A 397 18.18 -33.54 16.36
C PRO A 397 17.35 -32.42 15.73
N LEU A 398 17.22 -31.31 16.45
CA LEU A 398 16.72 -30.06 15.86
C LEU A 398 17.76 -29.50 14.86
N PRO A 399 17.34 -28.70 13.87
CA PRO A 399 18.26 -28.18 12.84
C PRO A 399 19.41 -27.34 13.41
N ASP A 400 20.61 -27.51 12.87
CA ASP A 400 21.83 -26.80 13.29
C ASP A 400 21.80 -25.29 13.03
N ASN A 401 20.81 -24.79 12.28
CA ASN A 401 20.61 -23.36 12.03
C ASN A 401 19.53 -22.75 12.94
N LEU A 402 18.91 -23.51 13.84
CA LEU A 402 17.82 -23.02 14.67
C LEU A 402 18.33 -21.95 15.64
N GLU A 403 17.76 -20.75 15.57
CA GLU A 403 18.13 -19.59 16.40
C GLU A 403 17.07 -19.29 17.47
N PHE A 404 15.81 -19.60 17.20
CA PHE A 404 14.67 -19.33 18.06
C PHE A 404 13.78 -20.57 18.20
N LEU A 405 13.54 -21.00 19.45
CA LEU A 405 12.59 -22.04 19.80
C LEU A 405 11.59 -21.48 20.80
N SER A 406 10.30 -21.64 20.51
CA SER A 406 9.25 -21.28 21.44
C SER A 406 8.24 -22.40 21.63
N VAL A 407 8.06 -22.79 22.90
CA VAL A 407 6.98 -23.66 23.38
C VAL A 407 6.29 -22.99 24.58
N LEU A 408 6.22 -21.65 24.56
CA LEU A 408 5.58 -20.84 25.60
C LEU A 408 4.09 -21.19 25.76
N SER A 409 3.48 -20.99 26.92
CA SER A 409 2.03 -21.19 27.13
C SER A 409 1.50 -22.54 26.64
N CYS A 410 2.33 -23.58 26.70
CA CYS A 410 1.93 -24.95 26.42
C CYS A 410 1.47 -25.63 27.72
N SER A 411 1.46 -26.96 27.76
CA SER A 411 1.17 -27.74 28.96
C SER A 411 2.36 -28.60 29.39
N ILE A 412 3.59 -28.13 29.11
CA ILE A 412 4.82 -28.90 29.34
C ILE A 412 5.07 -29.05 30.84
N VAL A 413 5.22 -30.29 31.30
CA VAL A 413 5.49 -30.62 32.72
C VAL A 413 6.98 -30.87 32.99
N SER A 414 7.73 -31.21 31.95
CA SER A 414 9.17 -31.47 32.01
C SER A 414 9.80 -31.04 30.68
N PHE A 415 10.87 -30.27 30.75
CA PHE A 415 11.66 -29.84 29.59
C PHE A 415 13.07 -30.42 29.70
N ASN A 416 13.21 -31.67 29.25
CA ASN A 416 14.44 -32.45 29.32
C ASN A 416 14.72 -33.16 27.98
N PRO A 417 14.97 -32.43 26.87
CA PRO A 417 15.33 -33.09 25.62
C PRO A 417 16.53 -34.03 25.81
N THR A 418 16.40 -35.25 25.32
CA THR A 418 17.45 -36.28 25.39
C THR A 418 18.62 -35.95 24.46
N LEU A 419 18.33 -35.28 23.35
CA LEU A 419 19.32 -34.79 22.39
C LEU A 419 19.78 -33.36 22.72
N PRO A 420 21.07 -33.03 22.52
CA PRO A 420 21.57 -31.67 22.66
C PRO A 420 20.81 -30.68 21.77
N LEU A 421 20.48 -29.50 22.31
CA LEU A 421 19.97 -28.39 21.50
C LEU A 421 21.10 -27.77 20.64
N PRO A 422 20.79 -27.21 19.47
CA PRO A 422 21.81 -26.73 18.52
C PRO A 422 22.58 -25.52 19.06
N ALA A 423 23.86 -25.42 18.69
CA ALA A 423 24.76 -24.35 19.14
C ALA A 423 24.34 -22.95 18.67
N THR A 424 23.57 -22.85 17.60
CA THR A 424 23.03 -21.61 17.04
C THR A 424 21.85 -21.06 17.83
N LEU A 425 21.27 -21.82 18.75
CA LEU A 425 20.07 -21.42 19.48
C LEU A 425 20.39 -20.24 20.39
N LYS A 426 19.70 -19.12 20.15
CA LYS A 426 19.89 -17.85 20.87
C LYS A 426 18.75 -17.58 21.84
N ASN A 427 17.54 -18.07 21.55
CA ASN A 427 16.36 -17.76 22.32
C ASN A 427 15.48 -18.99 22.53
N ILE A 428 15.18 -19.30 23.79
CA ILE A 428 14.28 -20.37 24.20
C ILE A 428 13.16 -19.77 25.05
N ARG A 429 11.91 -19.92 24.59
CA ARG A 429 10.72 -19.43 25.30
C ARG A 429 9.93 -20.60 25.88
N LEU A 430 9.90 -20.68 27.22
CA LEU A 430 9.27 -21.75 28.00
C LEU A 430 8.29 -21.21 29.05
N GLU A 431 8.09 -19.90 29.15
CA GLU A 431 7.18 -19.28 30.11
C GLU A 431 5.74 -19.79 29.96
N TYR A 432 4.93 -19.65 31.03
CA TYR A 432 3.54 -20.12 31.10
C TYR A 432 3.36 -21.65 30.88
N ASN A 433 4.35 -22.47 31.23
CA ASN A 433 4.27 -23.93 31.31
C ASN A 433 4.13 -24.42 32.77
N ARG A 434 4.23 -25.74 32.99
CA ARG A 434 4.13 -26.41 34.30
C ARG A 434 5.42 -27.18 34.65
N ILE A 435 6.57 -26.66 34.22
CA ILE A 435 7.87 -27.31 34.39
C ILE A 435 8.27 -27.29 35.88
N THR A 436 8.66 -28.45 36.41
CA THR A 436 9.06 -28.59 37.84
C THR A 436 10.57 -28.51 38.05
N THR A 437 11.00 -28.23 39.28
CA THR A 437 12.43 -28.10 39.65
C THR A 437 13.22 -29.39 39.39
N SER A 438 12.53 -30.53 39.44
CA SER A 438 13.12 -31.85 39.15
C SER A 438 13.61 -31.98 37.70
N SER A 439 12.95 -31.30 36.76
CA SER A 439 13.34 -31.25 35.35
C SER A 439 14.77 -30.70 35.22
N TRP A 440 15.02 -29.56 35.87
CA TRP A 440 16.24 -28.79 35.74
C TRP A 440 17.50 -29.44 36.35
N ASN A 441 17.34 -30.47 37.19
CA ASN A 441 18.47 -31.08 37.93
C ASN A 441 18.95 -32.42 37.36
N THR A 442 18.08 -33.17 36.68
CA THR A 442 18.33 -34.60 36.37
C THR A 442 18.74 -34.88 34.93
N ALA A 443 18.42 -33.99 33.98
CA ALA A 443 18.72 -34.17 32.57
C ALA A 443 19.16 -32.85 31.91
N THR A 444 20.46 -32.56 31.98
CA THR A 444 21.07 -31.32 31.45
C THR A 444 21.76 -31.50 30.10
N ALA A 445 21.66 -32.69 29.48
CA ALA A 445 22.32 -33.02 28.22
C ALA A 445 21.95 -32.05 27.08
N TRP A 446 20.72 -31.54 27.10
CA TRP A 446 20.21 -30.55 26.15
C TRP A 446 21.03 -29.24 26.11
N ILE A 447 21.72 -28.88 27.21
CA ILE A 447 22.54 -27.65 27.32
C ILE A 447 23.93 -27.82 26.68
N SER A 448 24.43 -29.05 26.60
CA SER A 448 25.85 -29.32 26.30
C SER A 448 26.37 -28.62 25.04
N ASN A 449 25.57 -28.64 23.97
CA ASN A 449 25.91 -28.06 22.67
C ASN A 449 25.45 -26.61 22.49
N LEU A 450 24.71 -26.02 23.43
CA LEU A 450 24.28 -24.62 23.33
C LEU A 450 25.48 -23.67 23.18
N GLY A 451 25.36 -22.68 22.31
CA GLY A 451 26.33 -21.59 22.17
C GLY A 451 26.38 -20.68 23.40
N ASN A 452 27.20 -19.63 23.34
CA ASN A 452 27.32 -18.66 24.42
C ASN A 452 26.33 -17.50 24.25
N ASN A 453 25.97 -16.84 25.35
CA ASN A 453 25.20 -15.58 25.39
C ASN A 453 23.77 -15.66 24.79
N GLY A 454 23.07 -16.78 24.99
CA GLY A 454 21.65 -16.89 24.66
C GLY A 454 20.72 -16.35 25.76
N SER A 455 19.41 -16.46 25.54
CA SER A 455 18.39 -16.18 26.54
C SER A 455 17.40 -17.33 26.66
N ILE A 456 17.06 -17.70 27.89
CA ILE A 456 15.96 -18.61 28.21
C ILE A 456 14.94 -17.88 29.06
N ASN A 457 13.67 -17.93 28.67
CA ASN A 457 12.57 -17.42 29.47
C ASN A 457 11.79 -18.59 30.07
N CYS A 458 11.70 -18.62 31.39
CA CYS A 458 11.05 -19.66 32.17
C CYS A 458 10.36 -19.01 33.38
N GLU A 459 9.03 -19.09 33.45
CA GLU A 459 8.23 -18.45 34.51
C GLU A 459 8.32 -19.18 35.87
N VAL A 460 7.99 -18.48 36.97
CA VAL A 460 8.20 -18.91 38.38
C VAL A 460 6.95 -19.55 39.02
N ASN A 461 5.83 -19.72 38.29
CA ASN A 461 4.54 -20.00 38.94
C ASN A 461 4.39 -21.39 39.59
N TYR A 462 5.30 -22.34 39.34
CA TYR A 462 5.24 -23.67 39.97
C TYR A 462 6.56 -24.10 40.61
N ASP A 463 7.70 -23.76 40.00
CA ASP A 463 9.04 -24.19 40.40
C ASP A 463 10.09 -23.47 39.53
N SER A 464 11.23 -23.08 40.11
CA SER A 464 12.21 -22.21 39.43
C SER A 464 13.39 -23.00 38.84
N ILE A 465 13.96 -22.52 37.73
CA ILE A 465 15.26 -22.99 37.25
C ILE A 465 16.41 -22.55 38.18
N ILE A 466 16.16 -21.60 39.07
CA ILE A 466 17.16 -21.06 40.01
C ILE A 466 17.56 -22.12 41.05
N GLU A 467 18.83 -22.13 41.43
CA GLU A 467 19.53 -23.10 42.29
C GLU A 467 19.56 -24.53 41.72
N THR A 468 19.51 -24.67 40.39
CA THR A 468 19.54 -25.98 39.71
C THR A 468 20.84 -26.20 38.93
N ALA A 469 21.10 -27.46 38.57
CA ALA A 469 22.20 -27.81 37.67
C ALA A 469 22.09 -27.12 36.30
N SER A 470 20.87 -26.98 35.77
CA SER A 470 20.62 -26.27 34.51
C SER A 470 20.99 -24.79 34.59
N GLU A 471 20.63 -24.09 35.67
CA GLU A 471 21.04 -22.69 35.87
C GLU A 471 22.55 -22.53 35.83
N THR A 472 23.27 -23.37 36.59
CA THR A 472 24.74 -23.29 36.67
C THR A 472 25.36 -23.41 35.29
N LEU A 473 24.96 -24.43 34.52
CA LEU A 473 25.48 -24.67 33.16
C LEU A 473 25.12 -23.57 32.17
N LEU A 474 23.92 -23.00 32.28
CA LEU A 474 23.49 -21.87 31.44
C LEU A 474 24.30 -20.61 31.76
N ARG A 475 24.50 -20.30 33.05
CA ARG A 475 25.30 -19.15 33.48
C ARG A 475 26.77 -19.27 33.10
N ASP A 476 27.35 -20.48 33.16
CA ASP A 476 28.72 -20.75 32.70
C ASP A 476 28.88 -20.46 31.20
N LYS A 477 27.81 -20.62 30.41
CA LYS A 477 27.75 -20.25 28.99
C LYS A 477 27.32 -18.79 28.77
N GLY A 478 27.16 -17.99 29.82
CA GLY A 478 26.73 -16.59 29.73
C GLY A 478 25.26 -16.39 29.33
N TRP A 479 24.41 -17.41 29.50
CA TRP A 479 22.99 -17.28 29.17
C TRP A 479 22.25 -16.37 30.15
N THR A 480 21.37 -15.54 29.62
CA THR A 480 20.43 -14.74 30.39
C THR A 480 19.20 -15.60 30.72
N ILE A 481 18.94 -15.78 32.02
CA ILE A 481 17.76 -16.50 32.50
C ILE A 481 16.73 -15.46 32.92
N ILE A 482 15.59 -15.45 32.23
CA ILE A 482 14.47 -14.54 32.48
C ILE A 482 13.39 -15.32 33.23
N THR A 483 13.00 -14.81 34.39
CA THR A 483 12.04 -15.46 35.29
C THR A 483 10.94 -14.51 35.78
N GLN A 484 10.83 -13.31 35.21
CA GLN A 484 9.87 -12.28 35.65
C GLN A 484 8.58 -12.33 34.85
#